data_AF-A0A498QKQ0-F1
#
_entry.id   AF-A0A498QKQ0-F1
#
_cell.length_a   1.000
_cell.length_b   1.000
_cell.length_c   1.000
_cell.angle_alpha   90.00
_cell.angle_beta   90.00
_cell.angle_gamma   90.00
#
_symmetry.space_group_name_H-M   'P 1'
#
loop_
_entity.id
_entity.type
_entity.pdbx_description
1 polymer ?
#
loop_
_entity_poly.entity_id
_entity_poly.type
_entity_poly.pdbx_seq_one_letter_code
_entity_poly.pdbx_strand_id
1 'polypeptide(L)'
;MPGLPSINLIIVGHPRRRMAERGVTEDDIKRAIRSCFADYPATDGAWCHEGYGMDGRSVLKVWTMPPLSHEGRIVVKSAAWKGKR
;
A
#
# COMPACT_ATOMS: atom_id res chain seq x y z
N MET A 1 -21.20 -1.05 -14.92
CA MET A 1 -20.06 -1.82 -14.34
C MET A 1 -20.18 -1.72 -12.83
N PRO A 2 -20.16 -2.82 -12.07
CA PRO A 2 -20.18 -2.72 -10.61
C PRO A 2 -18.93 -1.96 -10.19
N GLY A 3 -19.13 -0.83 -9.49
CA GLY A 3 -18.03 0.01 -9.01
C GLY A 3 -17.18 -0.82 -8.07
N LEU A 4 -15.90 -0.99 -8.40
CA LEU A 4 -14.93 -1.61 -7.50
C LEU A 4 -15.03 -0.94 -6.13
N PRO A 5 -15.01 -1.69 -5.02
CA PRO A 5 -15.09 -1.11 -3.69
C PRO A 5 -14.03 -0.03 -3.54
N SER A 6 -14.45 1.15 -3.11
CA SER A 6 -13.57 2.29 -2.88
C SER A 6 -12.60 1.94 -1.75
N ILE A 7 -11.33 1.72 -2.10
CA ILE A 7 -10.26 1.53 -1.10
C ILE A 7 -10.08 2.86 -0.37
N ASN A 8 -10.38 2.87 0.93
CA ASN A 8 -10.19 4.04 1.78
C ASN A 8 -8.87 3.92 2.54
N LEU A 9 -7.86 4.69 2.13
CA LEU A 9 -6.52 4.66 2.72
C LEU A 9 -6.42 5.62 3.89
N ILE A 10 -6.04 5.12 5.05
CA ILE A 10 -5.69 5.94 6.21
C ILE A 10 -4.16 6.03 6.26
N ILE A 11 -3.63 7.19 5.88
CA ILE A 11 -2.19 7.46 5.87
C ILE A 11 -1.88 8.54 6.90
N VAL A 12 -1.27 8.16 8.02
CA VAL A 12 -0.91 9.09 9.11
C VAL A 12 0.38 9.87 8.81
N GLY A 13 0.71 10.89 9.61
CA GLY A 13 1.73 11.90 9.30
C GLY A 13 3.14 11.37 9.02
N HIS A 14 3.67 10.46 9.87
CA HIS A 14 5.00 9.88 9.67
C HIS A 14 5.10 9.03 8.38
N PRO A 15 4.17 8.08 8.11
CA PRO A 15 4.09 7.36 6.83
C PRO A 15 3.98 8.28 5.60
N ARG A 16 3.15 9.32 5.67
CA ARG A 16 2.94 10.26 4.56
C ARG A 16 4.22 10.97 4.17
N ARG A 17 5.02 11.42 5.16
CA ARG A 17 6.33 12.02 4.92
C ARG A 17 7.31 11.03 4.25
N ARG A 18 7.39 9.80 4.76
CA ARG A 18 8.27 8.76 4.18
C ARG A 18 7.89 8.40 2.74
N MET A 19 6.59 8.38 2.43
CA MET A 19 6.12 8.17 1.07
C MET A 19 6.55 9.30 0.13
N ALA A 20 6.41 10.55 0.56
CA ALA A 20 6.85 11.70 -0.21
C ALA A 20 8.37 11.67 -0.47
N GLU A 21 9.18 11.35 0.55
CA GLU A 21 10.64 11.18 0.41
C GLU A 21 11.02 10.07 -0.60
N ARG A 22 10.14 9.09 -0.83
CA ARG A 22 10.36 7.95 -1.74
C ARG A 22 9.69 8.11 -3.10
N GLY A 23 9.03 9.24 -3.35
CA GLY A 23 8.22 9.45 -4.56
C GLY A 23 7.11 8.42 -4.72
N VAL A 24 6.46 8.01 -3.62
CA VAL A 24 5.32 7.11 -3.64
C VAL A 24 4.04 7.92 -3.48
N THR A 25 3.13 7.81 -4.45
CA THR A 25 1.83 8.49 -4.39
C THR A 25 0.74 7.62 -3.77
N GLU A 26 -0.38 8.23 -3.42
CA GLU A 26 -1.57 7.49 -2.97
C GLU A 26 -2.11 6.57 -4.08
N ASP A 27 -2.06 7.01 -5.34
CA ASP A 27 -2.50 6.22 -6.49
C ASP A 27 -1.60 5.01 -6.73
N ASP A 28 -0.29 5.14 -6.51
CA ASP A 28 0.63 3.99 -6.53
C ASP A 28 0.23 2.95 -5.50
N ILE A 29 -0.14 3.37 -4.28
CA ILE A 29 -0.59 2.45 -3.24
C ILE A 29 -1.91 1.79 -3.63
N LYS A 30 -2.90 2.56 -4.08
CA LYS A 30 -4.20 2.02 -4.52
C LYS A 30 -4.00 1.00 -5.65
N ARG A 31 -3.13 1.30 -6.60
CA ARG A 31 -2.83 0.39 -7.71
C ARG A 31 -2.05 -0.84 -7.25
N ALA A 32 -1.10 -0.69 -6.34
CA ALA A 32 -0.35 -1.83 -5.80
C ALA A 32 -1.27 -2.78 -5.03
N ILE A 33 -2.19 -2.26 -4.22
CA ILE A 33 -3.18 -3.08 -3.52
C ILE A 33 -4.12 -3.79 -4.52
N ARG A 34 -4.56 -3.09 -5.58
CA ARG A 34 -5.43 -3.69 -6.62
C ARG A 34 -4.75 -4.74 -7.48
N SER A 35 -3.46 -4.57 -7.74
CA SER A 35 -2.64 -5.47 -8.56
C SER A 35 -1.78 -6.39 -7.69
N CYS A 36 -2.18 -6.58 -6.43
CA CYS A 36 -1.41 -7.35 -5.49
C CYS A 36 -1.30 -8.80 -5.97
N PHE A 37 -0.07 -9.32 -5.97
CA PHE A 37 0.24 -10.69 -6.39
C PHE A 37 0.96 -11.48 -5.29
N ALA A 38 1.35 -10.84 -4.19
CA ALA A 38 1.93 -11.50 -3.03
C ALA A 38 1.60 -10.74 -1.75
N ASP A 39 1.16 -11.50 -0.74
CA ASP A 39 0.81 -11.03 0.59
C ASP A 39 1.50 -11.88 1.64
N TYR A 40 2.09 -11.25 2.65
CA TYR A 40 2.72 -11.98 3.76
C TYR A 40 2.77 -11.14 5.05
N PRO A 41 2.79 -11.80 6.22
CA PRO A 41 2.97 -11.12 7.49
C PRO A 41 4.37 -10.48 7.57
N ALA A 42 4.44 -9.28 8.14
CA ALA A 42 5.67 -8.59 8.51
C ALA A 42 5.99 -8.81 10.00
N THR A 43 7.20 -8.42 10.42
CA THR A 43 7.76 -8.70 11.75
C THR A 43 7.09 -7.97 12.91
N ASP A 44 6.24 -6.98 12.64
CA ASP A 44 5.69 -6.06 13.63
C ASP A 44 4.16 -6.03 13.65
N GLY A 45 3.55 -7.16 13.29
CA GLY A 45 2.10 -7.31 13.20
C GLY A 45 1.47 -6.62 11.99
N ALA A 46 2.28 -6.01 11.12
CA ALA A 46 1.82 -5.50 9.83
C ALA A 46 1.67 -6.62 8.80
N TRP A 47 0.93 -6.33 7.74
CA TRP A 47 0.90 -7.12 6.51
C TRP A 47 1.68 -6.39 5.42
N CYS A 48 2.45 -7.12 4.64
CA CYS A 48 3.13 -6.61 3.46
C CYS A 48 2.39 -7.09 2.21
N HIS A 49 1.95 -6.15 1.39
CA HIS A 49 1.36 -6.36 0.09
C HIS A 49 2.37 -5.97 -0.99
N GLU A 50 2.67 -6.86 -1.92
CA GLU A 50 3.46 -6.55 -3.11
C GLU A 50 2.54 -6.47 -4.33
N GLY A 51 2.61 -5.34 -5.02
CA GLY A 51 1.89 -5.11 -6.27
C GLY A 51 2.59 -4.09 -7.14
N TYR A 52 2.00 -3.74 -8.27
CA TYR A 52 2.59 -2.79 -9.22
C TYR A 52 2.16 -1.35 -8.93
N GLY A 53 3.08 -0.40 -9.10
CA GLY A 53 2.77 1.03 -9.09
C GLY A 53 2.00 1.47 -10.34
N MET A 54 1.82 2.78 -10.50
CA MET A 54 1.11 3.36 -11.64
C MET A 54 1.78 3.11 -12.99
N ASP A 55 3.10 2.92 -13.00
CA ASP A 55 3.86 2.56 -14.19
C ASP A 55 3.62 1.12 -14.68
N GLY A 56 2.96 0.29 -13.88
CA GLY A 56 2.71 -1.12 -14.18
C GLY A 56 3.97 -2.00 -14.25
N ARG A 57 5.14 -1.49 -13.85
CA ARG A 57 6.44 -2.18 -13.95
C ARG A 57 7.16 -2.22 -12.61
N SER A 58 7.19 -1.10 -11.90
CA SER A 58 7.82 -1.01 -10.59
C SER A 58 6.97 -1.71 -9.55
N VAL A 59 7.60 -2.60 -8.77
CA VAL A 59 6.93 -3.27 -7.67
C VAL A 59 6.98 -2.35 -6.44
N LEU A 60 5.82 -2.12 -5.83
CA LEU A 60 5.66 -1.40 -4.58
C LEU A 60 5.34 -2.38 -3.46
N LYS A 61 6.08 -2.27 -2.36
CA LYS A 61 5.74 -2.92 -1.08
C LYS A 61 4.90 -1.95 -0.27
N VAL A 62 3.74 -2.39 0.18
CA VAL A 62 2.82 -1.61 1.03
C VAL A 62 2.67 -2.35 2.35
N TRP A 63 3.04 -1.70 3.45
CA TRP A 63 2.86 -2.24 4.80
C TRP A 63 1.59 -1.67 5.42
N THR A 64 0.69 -2.55 5.87
CA THR A 64 -0.60 -2.18 6.45
C THR A 64 -0.76 -2.74 7.86
N MET A 65 -1.49 -2.04 8.73
CA MET A 65 -1.77 -2.52 10.10
C MET A 65 -3.18 -3.10 10.19
N PRO A 66 -3.40 -4.19 10.95
CA PRO A 66 -4.73 -4.61 11.36
C PRO A 66 -5.36 -3.63 12.36
N PRO A 67 -6.70 -3.66 12.54
CA PRO A 67 -7.65 -4.41 11.73
C PRO A 67 -7.81 -3.74 10.36
N LEU A 68 -7.71 -4.55 9.30
CA LEU A 68 -8.32 -4.21 8.01
C LEU A 68 -9.82 -4.13 8.32
N SER A 69 -10.36 -2.91 8.49
CA SER A 69 -11.73 -2.82 8.98
C SER A 69 -12.67 -3.44 7.95
N HIS A 70 -13.73 -4.10 8.41
CA HIS A 70 -14.78 -4.66 7.54
C HIS A 70 -15.44 -3.60 6.64
N GLU A 71 -15.16 -2.32 6.86
CA GLU A 71 -15.59 -1.18 6.03
C GLU A 71 -14.60 -0.83 4.90
N GLY A 72 -13.56 -1.64 4.64
CA GLY A 72 -12.60 -1.39 3.57
C GLY A 72 -11.60 -0.26 3.86
N ARG A 73 -11.38 0.05 5.14
CA ARG A 73 -10.34 1.01 5.57
C ARG A 73 -9.01 0.29 5.77
N ILE A 74 -7.99 0.75 5.04
CA ILE A 74 -6.64 0.20 5.10
C ILE A 74 -5.72 1.24 5.73
N VAL A 75 -5.18 0.93 6.92
CA VAL A 75 -4.19 1.78 7.58
C VAL A 75 -2.82 1.50 7.00
N VAL A 76 -2.26 2.48 6.28
CA VAL A 76 -0.93 2.37 5.67
C VAL A 76 0.12 2.79 6.68
N LYS A 77 0.99 1.86 7.03
CA LYS A 77 2.15 2.09 7.90
C LYS A 77 3.35 2.61 7.12
N SER A 78 3.61 2.07 5.94
CA SER A 78 4.71 2.50 5.08
C SER A 78 4.52 1.99 3.66
N ALA A 79 5.25 2.58 2.71
CA ALA A 79 5.39 2.04 1.37
C ALA A 79 6.79 2.30 0.82
N ALA A 80 7.30 1.39 0.00
CA ALA A 80 8.62 1.51 -0.62
C ALA A 80 8.70 0.73 -1.93
N TRP A 81 9.42 1.28 -2.91
CA TRP A 81 9.72 0.58 -4.16
C TRP A 81 10.67 -0.60 -3.90
N LYS A 82 10.33 -1.77 -4.43
CA LYS A 82 11.20 -2.94 -4.39
C LYS A 82 12.36 -2.73 -5.37
N GLY A 83 13.59 -2.87 -4.89
CA GLY A 83 14.80 -2.79 -5.72
C GLY A 83 15.36 -1.39 -5.98
N LYS A 84 14.71 -0.31 -5.51
CA LYS A 84 15.35 1.01 -5.42
C LYS A 84 16.03 1.11 -4.06
N ARG A 85 17.37 1.16 -4.07
CA ARG A 85 18.22 1.33 -2.88
C ARG A 85 18.52 2.81 -2.67
#